data_AF-A0A2A4HJ05-F1
#
_entry.id   AF-A0A2A4HJ05-F1
#
_cell.length_a   1.000
_cell.length_b   1.000
_cell.length_c   1.000
_cell.angle_alpha   90.00
_cell.angle_beta   90.00
_cell.angle_gamma   90.00
#
_symmetry.space_group_name_H-M   'P 1'
#
loop_
_entity.id
_entity.type
_entity.pdbx_description
1 polymer ?
#
loop_
_entity_poly.entity_id
_entity_poly.type
_entity_poly.pdbx_seq_one_letter_code
_entity_poly.pdbx_strand_id
1 'polypeptide(L)'
;MAQAEKLLNGRPRALSTDEVIEFFNALAPHQASAGPLTIEAKIAPNMGQVVVKLVLAGREMGKHLLGYTAPMLILDLANAGATATGKIELELRPPPLFSSLQADVSAKQSGQTFCFKGDIASWQAKGQPIVGHYITQLDATLTATTTVRGVSANTANFEFRIQGNAVAAMTATQLAPVQVYPDEISIGDLYIAKGAKITLAVPTEIGPGMLFLQCFFQTATTPETQVSASVANITWPQIAVPKMVSDDAREGDPHD
;
A
#
# COMPACT_ATOMS: atom_id res chain seq x y z
N MET A 1 10.79 32.76 16.77
CA MET A 1 10.47 31.46 16.15
C MET A 1 10.45 31.65 14.64
N ALA A 2 11.57 31.35 14.00
CA ALA A 2 11.78 31.62 12.59
C ALA A 2 11.17 30.52 11.72
N GLN A 3 10.77 30.87 10.51
CA GLN A 3 10.17 30.01 9.48
C GLN A 3 10.96 28.71 9.20
N ALA A 4 12.24 28.65 9.58
CA ALA A 4 13.12 27.48 9.52
C ALA A 4 12.71 26.33 10.46
N GLU A 5 12.10 26.60 11.63
CA GLU A 5 11.62 25.54 12.55
C GLU A 5 10.35 24.84 12.03
N LYS A 6 9.64 25.45 11.07
CA LYS A 6 8.47 24.84 10.42
C LYS A 6 8.83 23.86 9.30
N LEU A 7 10.05 23.91 8.77
CA LEU A 7 10.48 23.04 7.65
C LEU A 7 11.09 21.72 8.11
N LEU A 8 11.60 21.63 9.34
CA LEU A 8 12.32 20.46 9.88
C LEU A 8 11.41 19.33 10.41
N ASN A 9 10.08 19.49 10.31
CA ASN A 9 9.12 18.52 10.84
C ASN A 9 7.95 18.34 9.87
N GLY A 10 8.24 17.90 8.64
CA GLY A 10 7.20 17.26 7.84
C GLY A 10 6.65 16.09 8.66
N ARG A 11 5.41 16.17 9.14
CA ARG A 11 4.81 15.02 9.82
C ARG A 11 4.76 13.86 8.83
N PRO A 12 5.12 12.64 9.24
CA PRO A 12 4.93 11.47 8.38
C PRO A 12 3.50 11.43 7.87
N ARG A 13 3.35 11.29 6.57
CA ARG A 13 2.04 11.05 5.94
C ARG A 13 2.08 9.73 5.21
N ALA A 14 0.95 9.03 5.21
CA ALA A 14 0.75 7.94 4.27
C ALA A 14 0.71 8.52 2.84
N LEU A 15 1.22 7.76 1.86
CA LEU A 15 0.94 8.06 0.47
C LEU A 15 -0.56 7.92 0.21
N SER A 16 -1.12 8.85 -0.56
CA SER A 16 -2.49 8.74 -1.06
C SER A 16 -2.62 7.57 -2.04
N THR A 17 -3.85 7.10 -2.26
CA THR A 17 -4.12 6.05 -3.23
C THR A 17 -3.64 6.41 -4.62
N ASP A 18 -3.80 7.67 -5.05
CA ASP A 18 -3.36 8.13 -6.37
C ASP A 18 -1.84 8.07 -6.51
N GLU A 19 -1.09 8.52 -5.49
CA GLU A 19 0.38 8.42 -5.47
C GLU A 19 0.87 6.97 -5.50
N VAL A 20 0.18 6.05 -4.82
CA VAL A 20 0.52 4.62 -4.89
C VAL A 20 0.21 4.04 -6.27
N ILE A 21 -0.90 4.45 -6.89
CA ILE A 21 -1.30 4.02 -8.24
C ILE A 21 -0.24 4.43 -9.28
N GLU A 22 0.47 5.53 -9.09
CA GLU A 22 1.53 5.95 -10.02
C GLU A 22 2.62 4.89 -10.21
N PHE A 23 2.93 4.09 -9.17
CA PHE A 23 3.89 2.99 -9.25
C PHE A 23 3.47 1.90 -10.25
N PHE A 24 2.18 1.84 -10.59
CA PHE A 24 1.62 0.85 -11.51
C PHE A 24 1.59 1.34 -12.95
N ASN A 25 1.90 2.61 -13.23
CA ASN A 25 1.74 3.17 -14.58
C ASN A 25 2.54 2.40 -15.65
N ALA A 26 3.76 1.97 -15.31
CA ALA A 26 4.64 1.20 -16.19
C ALA A 26 4.28 -0.29 -16.32
N LEU A 27 3.35 -0.80 -15.52
CA LEU A 27 3.00 -2.22 -15.52
C LEU A 27 2.01 -2.55 -16.63
N ALA A 28 2.20 -3.72 -17.25
CA ALA A 28 1.29 -4.24 -18.26
C ALA A 28 -0.07 -4.61 -17.64
N PRO A 29 -1.19 -4.30 -18.30
CA PRO A 29 -2.51 -4.66 -17.80
C PRO A 29 -2.88 -6.10 -18.17
N HIS A 30 -3.57 -6.77 -17.25
CA HIS A 30 -4.41 -7.94 -17.49
C HIS A 30 -5.84 -7.48 -17.72
N GLN A 31 -6.58 -8.13 -18.61
CA GLN A 31 -7.94 -7.72 -18.95
C GLN A 31 -8.92 -8.87 -18.84
N ALA A 32 -10.11 -8.57 -18.33
CA ALA A 32 -11.28 -9.43 -18.37
C ALA A 32 -12.51 -8.60 -18.77
N SER A 33 -13.52 -9.23 -19.35
CA SER A 33 -14.75 -8.53 -19.74
C SER A 33 -16.00 -9.36 -19.47
N ALA A 34 -17.08 -8.65 -19.16
CA ALA A 34 -18.44 -9.18 -19.05
C ALA A 34 -19.37 -8.23 -19.82
N GLY A 35 -19.54 -8.46 -21.13
CA GLY A 35 -20.35 -7.60 -22.00
C GLY A 35 -19.87 -6.14 -21.97
N PRO A 36 -20.67 -5.18 -21.46
CA PRO A 36 -20.29 -3.76 -21.41
C PRO A 36 -19.25 -3.43 -20.34
N LEU A 37 -18.92 -4.34 -19.43
CA LEU A 37 -17.93 -4.14 -18.38
C LEU A 37 -16.57 -4.66 -18.85
N THR A 38 -15.56 -3.80 -18.81
CA THR A 38 -14.14 -4.16 -18.94
C THR A 38 -13.45 -3.91 -17.60
N ILE A 39 -12.70 -4.91 -17.15
CA ILE A 39 -11.86 -4.87 -15.96
C ILE A 39 -10.41 -4.90 -16.43
N GLU A 40 -9.64 -3.88 -16.10
CA GLU A 40 -8.18 -3.85 -16.34
C GLU A 40 -7.47 -3.93 -15.00
N ALA A 41 -6.56 -4.89 -14.83
CA ALA A 41 -5.80 -5.09 -13.61
C ALA A 41 -4.30 -4.94 -13.87
N LYS A 42 -3.64 -4.07 -13.11
CA LYS A 42 -2.18 -3.94 -13.10
C LYS A 42 -1.64 -4.48 -11.79
N ILE A 43 -0.69 -5.41 -11.86
CA ILE A 43 -0.27 -6.20 -10.70
C ILE A 43 1.19 -5.87 -10.38
N ALA A 44 1.48 -5.56 -9.11
CA ALA A 44 2.83 -5.41 -8.60
C ALA A 44 3.18 -6.60 -7.69
N PRO A 45 3.75 -7.70 -8.21
CA PRO A 45 3.98 -8.93 -7.44
C PRO A 45 4.83 -8.72 -6.19
N ASN A 46 5.83 -7.84 -6.26
CA ASN A 46 6.74 -7.52 -5.15
C ASN A 46 6.09 -6.69 -4.04
N MET A 47 4.90 -6.13 -4.30
CA MET A 47 4.15 -5.30 -3.37
C MET A 47 2.96 -6.05 -2.77
N GLY A 48 2.49 -7.12 -3.42
CA GLY A 48 1.24 -7.77 -3.04
C GLY A 48 0.04 -6.82 -3.18
N GLN A 49 0.05 -6.01 -4.23
CA GLN A 49 -0.96 -4.98 -4.50
C GLN A 49 -1.35 -5.01 -5.98
N VAL A 50 -2.59 -4.61 -6.26
CA VAL A 50 -3.17 -4.59 -7.59
C VAL A 50 -3.97 -3.31 -7.78
N VAL A 51 -3.81 -2.65 -8.92
CA VAL A 51 -4.68 -1.55 -9.33
C VAL A 51 -5.70 -2.10 -10.32
N VAL A 52 -6.99 -1.99 -9.98
CA VAL A 52 -8.11 -2.37 -10.81
C VAL A 52 -8.77 -1.12 -11.37
N LYS A 53 -8.76 -0.98 -12.70
CA LYS A 53 -9.51 0.03 -13.43
C LYS A 53 -10.77 -0.60 -14.02
N LEU A 54 -11.89 0.10 -13.86
CA LEU A 54 -13.21 -0.35 -14.34
C LEU A 54 -13.70 0.57 -15.44
N VAL A 55 -14.15 -0.02 -16.55
CA VAL A 55 -14.77 0.69 -17.66
C VAL A 55 -16.13 0.07 -17.93
N LEU A 56 -17.20 0.86 -17.92
CA LEU A 56 -18.57 0.39 -18.18
C LEU A 56 -19.16 1.16 -19.37
N ALA A 57 -19.57 0.43 -20.40
CA ALA A 57 -20.07 0.98 -21.67
C ALA A 57 -19.13 2.05 -22.26
N GLY A 58 -17.82 1.77 -22.23
CA GLY A 58 -16.77 2.64 -22.79
C GLY A 58 -16.34 3.82 -21.90
N ARG A 59 -16.96 4.03 -20.73
CA ARG A 59 -16.58 5.10 -19.79
C ARG A 59 -15.81 4.54 -18.61
N GLU A 60 -14.69 5.19 -18.24
CA GLU A 60 -13.98 4.88 -17.00
C GLU A 60 -14.85 5.23 -15.79
N MET A 61 -15.07 4.24 -14.93
CA MET A 61 -15.86 4.36 -13.70
C MET A 61 -14.98 4.68 -12.49
N GLY A 62 -13.72 4.24 -12.52
CA GLY A 62 -12.75 4.52 -11.46
C GLY A 62 -11.53 3.60 -11.49
N LYS A 63 -10.57 3.91 -10.62
CA LYS A 63 -9.39 3.09 -10.31
C LYS A 63 -9.38 2.77 -8.82
N HIS A 64 -9.11 1.51 -8.49
CA HIS A 64 -9.16 1.01 -7.13
C HIS A 64 -7.86 0.26 -6.82
N LEU A 65 -7.21 0.63 -5.73
CA LEU A 65 -6.07 -0.11 -5.20
C LEU A 65 -6.58 -1.24 -4.30
N LEU A 66 -6.31 -2.47 -4.68
CA LEU A 66 -6.48 -3.65 -3.84
C LEU A 66 -5.14 -4.06 -3.24
N GLY A 67 -5.18 -4.44 -1.98
CA GLY A 67 -4.00 -4.88 -1.23
C GLY A 67 -4.42 -5.67 0.00
N TYR A 68 -3.46 -5.98 0.87
CA TYR A 68 -3.72 -6.78 2.07
C TYR A 68 -4.84 -6.22 2.96
N THR A 69 -4.93 -4.90 3.11
CA THR A 69 -5.89 -4.23 3.99
C THR A 69 -7.26 -3.98 3.35
N ALA A 70 -7.34 -4.04 2.02
CA ALA A 70 -8.55 -3.88 1.23
C ALA A 70 -8.51 -4.86 0.05
N PRO A 71 -8.68 -6.17 0.31
CA PRO A 71 -8.48 -7.19 -0.72
C PRO A 71 -9.70 -7.36 -1.63
N MET A 72 -10.82 -6.69 -1.37
CA MET A 72 -12.06 -6.91 -2.10
C MET A 72 -12.68 -5.60 -2.57
N LEU A 73 -13.14 -5.59 -3.82
CA LEU A 73 -13.95 -4.55 -4.40
C LEU A 73 -15.34 -5.09 -4.69
N ILE A 74 -16.36 -4.50 -4.08
CA ILE A 74 -17.76 -4.77 -4.42
C ILE A 74 -18.19 -3.80 -5.52
N LEU A 75 -18.81 -4.34 -6.57
CA LEU A 75 -19.32 -3.56 -7.69
C LEU A 75 -20.81 -3.29 -7.49
N ASP A 76 -21.16 -2.02 -7.62
CA ASP A 76 -22.51 -1.54 -7.84
C ASP A 76 -22.41 -0.30 -8.73
N LEU A 77 -22.41 -0.53 -10.05
CA LEU A 77 -22.10 0.48 -11.06
C LEU A 77 -23.27 0.63 -12.02
N ALA A 78 -23.52 1.86 -12.46
CA ALA A 78 -24.47 2.17 -13.52
C ALA A 78 -23.90 3.27 -14.44
N ASN A 79 -23.98 3.06 -15.75
CA ASN A 79 -23.61 4.06 -16.75
C ASN A 79 -24.32 3.78 -18.08
N ALA A 80 -24.92 4.82 -18.68
CA ALA A 80 -25.53 4.78 -20.03
C ALA A 80 -26.48 3.57 -20.28
N GLY A 81 -27.33 3.25 -19.31
CA GLY A 81 -28.27 2.12 -19.41
C GLY A 81 -27.62 0.74 -19.26
N ALA A 82 -26.32 0.68 -18.94
CA ALA A 82 -25.63 -0.51 -18.49
C ALA A 82 -25.47 -0.50 -16.97
N THR A 83 -25.54 -1.67 -16.34
CA THR A 83 -25.27 -1.86 -14.91
C THR A 83 -24.26 -2.98 -14.71
N ALA A 84 -23.42 -2.90 -13.68
CA ALA A 84 -22.53 -3.99 -13.29
C ALA A 84 -22.55 -4.21 -11.78
N THR A 85 -22.63 -5.46 -11.37
CA THR A 85 -22.70 -5.91 -9.97
C THR A 85 -21.76 -7.09 -9.74
N GLY A 86 -21.39 -7.34 -8.48
CA GLY A 86 -20.58 -8.50 -8.10
C GLY A 86 -19.36 -8.11 -7.28
N LYS A 87 -18.29 -8.91 -7.35
CA LYS A 87 -17.06 -8.64 -6.60
C LYS A 87 -15.80 -8.98 -7.39
N ILE A 88 -14.73 -8.26 -7.08
CA ILE A 88 -13.36 -8.54 -7.49
C ILE A 88 -12.55 -8.75 -6.22
N GLU A 89 -11.84 -9.87 -6.13
CA GLU A 89 -11.19 -10.33 -4.91
C GLU A 89 -9.71 -10.62 -5.18
N LEU A 90 -8.85 -10.08 -4.32
CA LEU A 90 -7.41 -10.25 -4.30
C LEU A 90 -7.06 -11.26 -3.21
N GLU A 91 -6.56 -12.41 -3.62
CA GLU A 91 -6.07 -13.44 -2.72
C GLU A 91 -4.54 -13.38 -2.67
N LEU A 92 -4.00 -12.91 -1.54
CA LEU A 92 -2.56 -12.87 -1.30
C LEU A 92 -2.11 -14.11 -0.53
N ARG A 93 -1.13 -14.82 -1.08
CA ARG A 93 -0.49 -15.97 -0.44
C ARG A 93 0.98 -15.70 -0.18
N PRO A 94 1.59 -16.27 0.87
CA PRO A 94 3.02 -16.14 1.11
C PRO A 94 3.83 -16.97 0.08
N PRO A 95 5.07 -16.57 -0.26
CA PRO A 95 5.96 -17.39 -1.08
C PRO A 95 6.16 -18.80 -0.46
N PRO A 96 6.24 -19.87 -1.27
CA PRO A 96 6.32 -19.89 -2.74
C PRO A 96 4.95 -19.99 -3.44
N LEU A 97 3.84 -19.82 -2.73
CA LEU A 97 2.49 -20.01 -3.27
C LEU A 97 2.10 -18.91 -4.28
N PHE A 98 1.03 -19.19 -5.03
CA PHE A 98 0.46 -18.24 -5.98
C PHE A 98 -0.58 -17.37 -5.31
N SER A 99 -0.49 -16.07 -5.59
CA SER A 99 -1.56 -15.10 -5.34
C SER A 99 -2.41 -14.94 -6.60
N SER A 100 -3.66 -14.53 -6.45
CA SER A 100 -4.59 -14.38 -7.57
C SER A 100 -5.48 -13.15 -7.42
N LEU A 101 -5.98 -12.68 -8.55
CA LEU A 101 -7.05 -11.72 -8.66
C LEU A 101 -8.21 -12.37 -9.39
N GLN A 102 -9.34 -12.48 -8.71
CA GLN A 102 -10.55 -13.15 -9.20
C GLN A 102 -11.68 -12.15 -9.36
N ALA A 103 -12.59 -12.41 -10.28
CA ALA A 103 -13.85 -11.70 -10.37
C ALA A 103 -15.02 -12.66 -10.48
N ASP A 104 -16.11 -12.30 -9.82
CA ASP A 104 -17.44 -12.89 -9.97
C ASP A 104 -18.41 -11.72 -10.16
N VAL A 105 -18.67 -11.38 -11.43
CA VAL A 105 -19.37 -10.16 -11.82
C VAL A 105 -20.43 -10.43 -12.87
N SER A 106 -21.48 -9.63 -12.82
CA SER A 106 -22.57 -9.64 -13.81
C SER A 106 -22.82 -8.22 -14.30
N ALA A 107 -22.84 -8.05 -15.61
CA ALA A 107 -23.20 -6.80 -16.25
C ALA A 107 -24.44 -6.95 -17.13
N LYS A 108 -25.26 -5.91 -17.20
CA LYS A 108 -26.48 -5.89 -18.02
C LYS A 108 -26.47 -4.69 -18.95
N GLN A 109 -26.92 -4.86 -20.18
CA GLN A 109 -27.19 -3.78 -21.13
C GLN A 109 -28.24 -4.24 -22.14
N SER A 110 -29.18 -3.36 -22.50
CA SER A 110 -30.22 -3.64 -23.50
C SER A 110 -31.00 -4.94 -23.24
N GLY A 111 -31.26 -5.24 -21.96
CA GLY A 111 -31.99 -6.45 -21.54
C GLY A 111 -31.18 -7.75 -21.53
N GLN A 112 -29.94 -7.74 -22.00
CA GLN A 112 -29.04 -8.90 -21.94
C GLN A 112 -28.18 -8.87 -20.68
N THR A 113 -27.86 -10.05 -20.15
CA THR A 113 -26.98 -10.23 -18.98
C THR A 113 -25.73 -10.99 -19.39
N PHE A 114 -24.58 -10.48 -18.99
CA PHE A 114 -23.26 -11.03 -19.25
C PHE A 114 -22.57 -11.30 -17.93
N CYS A 115 -22.04 -12.50 -17.75
CA CYS A 115 -21.37 -12.88 -16.50
C CYS A 115 -19.91 -13.23 -16.78
N PHE A 116 -19.04 -12.86 -15.84
CA PHE A 116 -17.66 -13.33 -15.80
C PHE A 116 -17.39 -13.88 -14.42
N LYS A 117 -16.87 -15.11 -14.38
CA LYS A 117 -16.44 -15.77 -13.14
C LYS A 117 -15.12 -16.49 -13.38
N GLY A 118 -14.06 -16.07 -12.69
CA GLY A 118 -12.76 -16.71 -12.77
C GLY A 118 -11.59 -15.79 -12.44
N ASP A 119 -10.38 -16.30 -12.67
CA ASP A 119 -9.13 -15.57 -12.51
C ASP A 119 -8.99 -14.51 -13.62
N ILE A 120 -8.75 -13.26 -13.22
CA ILE A 120 -8.25 -12.21 -14.12
C ILE A 120 -6.74 -12.40 -14.31
N ALA A 121 -6.05 -12.77 -13.23
CA ALA A 121 -4.61 -13.02 -13.22
C ALA A 121 -4.17 -13.78 -11.98
N SER A 122 -3.07 -14.53 -12.11
CA SER A 122 -2.43 -15.28 -11.04
C SER A 122 -0.92 -15.15 -11.15
N TRP A 123 -0.22 -14.99 -10.03
CA TRP A 123 1.23 -14.78 -9.99
C TRP A 123 1.88 -15.44 -8.78
N GLN A 124 3.14 -15.82 -8.92
CA GLN A 124 3.92 -16.31 -7.78
C GLN A 124 4.18 -15.15 -6.81
N ALA A 125 3.87 -15.35 -5.53
CA ALA A 125 4.10 -14.34 -4.50
C ALA A 125 5.60 -14.02 -4.36
N LYS A 126 5.93 -12.73 -4.30
CA LYS A 126 7.31 -12.22 -4.15
C LYS A 126 7.43 -11.40 -2.88
N GLY A 127 7.70 -12.09 -1.77
CA GLY A 127 7.87 -11.50 -0.44
C GLY A 127 6.56 -11.24 0.31
N GLN A 128 6.68 -10.54 1.43
CA GLN A 128 5.53 -10.14 2.26
C GLN A 128 4.80 -8.94 1.62
N PRO A 129 3.45 -8.91 1.69
CA PRO A 129 2.67 -7.82 1.11
C PRO A 129 2.93 -6.51 1.85
N ILE A 130 2.77 -5.41 1.12
CA ILE A 130 2.88 -4.07 1.68
C ILE A 130 1.57 -3.69 2.36
N VAL A 131 1.68 -3.21 3.59
CA VAL A 131 0.55 -2.75 4.41
C VAL A 131 0.56 -1.24 4.62
N GLY A 132 1.61 -0.54 4.20
CA GLY A 132 1.65 0.92 4.20
C GLY A 132 2.86 1.51 3.48
N HIS A 133 2.65 2.67 2.87
CA HIS A 133 3.68 3.53 2.31
C HIS A 133 3.62 4.90 2.97
N TYR A 134 4.75 5.40 3.44
CA TYR A 134 4.85 6.67 4.13
C TYR A 134 5.96 7.51 3.53
N ILE A 135 5.76 8.81 3.57
CA ILE A 135 6.72 9.80 3.13
C ILE A 135 6.84 10.88 4.20
N THR A 136 8.08 11.28 4.47
CA THR A 136 8.41 12.30 5.45
C THR A 136 9.46 13.21 4.85
N GLN A 137 9.13 14.49 4.70
CA GLN A 137 10.10 15.49 4.28
C GLN A 137 10.97 15.86 5.48
N LEU A 138 12.29 15.66 5.36
CA LEU A 138 13.25 15.96 6.43
C LEU A 138 13.82 17.37 6.27
N ASP A 139 14.13 17.76 5.03
CA ASP A 139 14.51 19.13 4.66
C ASP A 139 14.01 19.47 3.24
N ALA A 140 14.43 20.59 2.65
CA ALA A 140 13.97 20.97 1.30
C ALA A 140 14.38 20.01 0.18
N THR A 141 15.38 19.15 0.40
CA THR A 141 16.04 18.32 -0.62
C THR A 141 16.01 16.82 -0.32
N LEU A 142 15.77 16.45 0.93
CA LEU A 142 15.84 15.11 1.47
C LEU A 142 14.47 14.65 1.96
N THR A 143 14.07 13.51 1.44
CA THR A 143 12.84 12.82 1.83
C THR A 143 13.17 11.44 2.35
N ALA A 144 12.50 11.04 3.42
CA ALA A 144 12.46 9.66 3.88
C ALA A 144 11.21 8.97 3.35
N THR A 145 11.38 7.87 2.61
CA THR A 145 10.29 6.99 2.20
C THR A 145 10.34 5.70 2.99
N THR A 146 9.22 5.32 3.59
CA THR A 146 9.10 4.11 4.40
C THR A 146 8.04 3.19 3.80
N THR A 147 8.39 1.92 3.63
CA THR A 147 7.47 0.87 3.18
C THR A 147 7.36 -0.20 4.25
N VAL A 148 6.15 -0.42 4.76
CA VAL A 148 5.87 -1.39 5.82
C VAL A 148 5.29 -2.66 5.22
N ARG A 149 5.80 -3.81 5.65
CA ARG A 149 5.47 -5.13 5.11
C ARG A 149 5.06 -6.11 6.20
N GLY A 150 4.31 -7.11 5.76
CA GLY A 150 3.86 -8.22 6.58
C GLY A 150 2.58 -7.89 7.35
N VAL A 151 1.79 -8.94 7.62
CA VAL A 151 0.52 -8.84 8.35
C VAL A 151 0.70 -8.28 9.76
N SER A 152 1.87 -8.56 10.35
CA SER A 152 2.29 -8.08 11.65
C SER A 152 3.04 -6.73 11.59
N ALA A 153 3.07 -6.06 10.43
CA ALA A 153 3.87 -4.85 10.19
C ALA A 153 5.31 -4.95 10.74
N ASN A 154 5.88 -6.16 10.69
CA ASN A 154 7.08 -6.54 11.43
C ASN A 154 8.37 -6.28 10.64
N THR A 155 8.25 -5.72 9.45
CA THR A 155 9.36 -5.33 8.58
C THR A 155 9.06 -3.96 7.98
N ALA A 156 10.01 -3.03 8.11
CA ALA A 156 9.93 -1.72 7.50
C ALA A 156 11.21 -1.46 6.69
N ASN A 157 11.03 -1.24 5.39
CA ASN A 157 12.10 -0.74 4.52
C ASN A 157 12.08 0.77 4.57
N PHE A 158 13.23 1.36 4.83
CA PHE A 158 13.44 2.79 4.96
C PHE A 158 14.44 3.24 3.90
N GLU A 159 14.12 4.26 3.13
CA GLU A 159 14.97 4.82 2.09
C GLU A 159 15.09 6.33 2.26
N PHE A 160 16.32 6.84 2.13
CA PHE A 160 16.57 8.26 1.91
C PHE A 160 16.55 8.56 0.41
N ARG A 161 15.88 9.64 0.03
CA ARG A 161 15.76 10.08 -1.35
C ARG A 161 16.12 11.54 -1.54
N ILE A 162 16.86 11.81 -2.61
CA ILE A 162 17.21 13.16 -3.08
C ILE A 162 16.63 13.33 -4.48
N GLN A 163 15.81 14.37 -4.68
CA GLN A 163 15.19 14.65 -5.99
C GLN A 163 14.52 13.40 -6.61
N GLY A 164 13.97 12.52 -5.77
CA GLY A 164 13.31 11.27 -6.17
C GLY A 164 14.22 10.03 -6.24
N ASN A 165 15.54 10.17 -6.24
CA ASN A 165 16.49 9.05 -6.33
C ASN A 165 16.86 8.51 -4.94
N ALA A 166 16.81 7.18 -4.77
CA ALA A 166 17.23 6.52 -3.53
C ALA A 166 18.76 6.57 -3.39
N VAL A 167 19.22 7.08 -2.24
CA VAL A 167 20.66 7.27 -1.95
C VAL A 167 21.16 6.36 -0.85
N ALA A 168 20.26 5.92 0.04
CA ALA A 168 20.57 4.93 1.06
C ALA A 168 19.29 4.20 1.47
N ALA A 169 19.43 2.94 1.86
CA ALA A 169 18.30 2.10 2.28
C ALA A 169 18.69 1.22 3.48
N MET A 170 17.73 0.96 4.35
CA MET A 170 17.85 0.02 5.46
C MET A 170 16.55 -0.71 5.71
N THR A 171 16.64 -1.87 6.34
CA THR A 171 15.47 -2.66 6.74
C THR A 171 15.49 -2.87 8.24
N ALA A 172 14.50 -2.33 8.95
CA ALA A 172 14.27 -2.67 10.34
C ALA A 172 13.24 -3.79 10.44
N THR A 173 13.45 -4.72 11.37
CA THR A 173 12.51 -5.82 11.64
C THR A 173 12.17 -5.88 13.11
N GLN A 174 11.13 -6.61 13.50
CA GLN A 174 10.82 -6.83 14.91
C GLN A 174 11.97 -7.49 15.68
N LEU A 175 12.77 -8.35 15.02
CA LEU A 175 13.92 -9.04 15.63
C LEU A 175 15.20 -8.20 15.61
N ALA A 176 15.28 -7.23 14.69
CA ALA A 176 16.37 -6.27 14.59
C ALA A 176 15.77 -4.86 14.49
N PRO A 177 15.20 -4.33 15.59
CA PRO A 177 14.41 -3.10 15.57
C PRO A 177 15.28 -1.86 15.38
N VAL A 178 16.54 -1.92 15.80
CA VAL A 178 17.50 -0.83 15.61
C VAL A 178 18.43 -1.20 14.46
N GLN A 179 18.51 -0.34 13.46
CA GLN A 179 19.53 -0.42 12.42
C GLN A 179 20.45 0.79 12.54
N VAL A 180 21.75 0.56 12.40
CA VAL A 180 22.77 1.59 12.48
C VAL A 180 23.56 1.57 11.20
N TYR A 181 23.61 2.70 10.50
CA TYR A 181 24.44 2.84 9.31
C TYR A 181 25.92 2.70 9.72
N PRO A 182 26.64 1.71 9.19
CA PRO A 182 28.03 1.45 9.60
C PRO A 182 29.00 2.51 9.08
N ASP A 183 28.65 3.14 7.97
CA ASP A 183 29.44 4.12 7.26
C ASP A 183 28.63 5.40 7.06
N GLU A 184 29.33 6.50 6.83
CA GLU A 184 28.69 7.74 6.40
C GLU A 184 28.13 7.61 4.98
N ILE A 185 27.04 8.32 4.73
CA ILE A 185 26.46 8.42 3.38
C ILE A 185 26.90 9.79 2.84
N SER A 186 27.75 9.79 1.81
CA SER A 186 28.20 11.02 1.15
C SER A 186 27.92 10.94 -0.35
N ILE A 187 26.85 11.60 -0.81
CA ILE A 187 26.42 11.57 -2.21
C ILE A 187 26.12 13.00 -2.68
N GLY A 188 26.94 13.49 -3.60
CA GLY A 188 26.88 14.88 -4.07
C GLY A 188 27.08 15.82 -2.89
N ASP A 189 26.07 16.66 -2.63
CA ASP A 189 26.08 17.61 -1.53
C ASP A 189 25.54 17.03 -0.21
N LEU A 190 24.88 15.85 -0.22
CA LEU A 190 24.33 15.25 1.00
C LEU A 190 25.41 14.49 1.77
N TYR A 191 25.52 14.80 3.06
CA TYR A 191 26.25 14.04 4.04
C TYR A 191 25.30 13.56 5.14
N ILE A 192 25.30 12.27 5.46
CA ILE A 192 24.71 11.72 6.69
C ILE A 192 25.84 11.07 7.48
N ALA A 193 26.02 11.54 8.71
CA ALA A 193 27.09 11.07 9.57
C ALA A 193 26.98 9.57 9.83
N LYS A 194 28.14 8.92 9.95
CA LYS A 194 28.24 7.54 10.44
C LYS A 194 27.47 7.40 11.76
N GLY A 195 26.81 6.25 11.93
CA GLY A 195 26.05 5.98 13.14
C GLY A 195 24.63 6.55 13.16
N ALA A 196 24.13 7.05 12.01
CA ALA A 196 22.71 7.26 11.81
C ALA A 196 21.91 5.99 12.19
N LYS A 197 20.82 6.17 12.93
CA LYS A 197 20.01 5.09 13.49
C LYS A 197 18.58 5.19 13.03
N ILE A 198 18.03 4.07 12.58
CA ILE A 198 16.58 3.90 12.50
C ILE A 198 16.14 2.95 13.61
N THR A 199 15.04 3.28 14.28
CA THR A 199 14.47 2.46 15.34
C THR A 199 13.01 2.17 15.02
N LEU A 200 12.68 0.90 14.84
CA LEU A 200 11.33 0.38 14.73
C LEU A 200 10.82 0.03 16.12
N ALA A 201 9.85 0.80 16.61
CA ALA A 201 9.12 0.49 17.82
C ALA A 201 7.81 -0.21 17.45
N VAL A 202 7.79 -1.55 17.58
CA VAL A 202 6.56 -2.35 17.45
C VAL A 202 5.94 -2.49 18.84
N PRO A 203 4.71 -1.98 19.07
CA PRO A 203 4.05 -2.13 20.37
C PRO A 203 3.76 -3.60 20.66
N THR A 204 3.89 -4.00 21.92
CA THR A 204 3.56 -5.36 22.39
C THR A 204 2.05 -5.60 22.50
N GLU A 205 1.26 -4.53 22.51
CA GLU A 205 -0.20 -4.53 22.44
C GLU A 205 -0.65 -4.02 21.05
N ILE A 206 -1.88 -4.30 20.64
CA ILE A 206 -2.41 -3.78 19.36
C ILE A 206 -2.54 -2.25 19.47
N GLY A 207 -1.52 -1.53 19.01
CA GLY A 207 -1.45 -0.08 19.02
C GLY A 207 -0.53 0.44 17.91
N PRO A 208 -0.67 1.70 17.46
CA PRO A 208 0.15 2.23 16.38
C PRO A 208 1.66 2.11 16.69
N GLY A 209 2.41 1.44 15.82
CA GLY A 209 3.87 1.43 15.87
C GLY A 209 4.46 2.68 15.26
N MET A 210 5.74 2.92 15.49
CA MET A 210 6.45 4.07 14.94
C MET A 210 7.84 3.69 14.45
N LEU A 211 8.26 4.31 13.36
CA LEU A 211 9.64 4.28 12.91
C LEU A 211 10.26 5.65 13.20
N PHE A 212 11.38 5.65 13.92
CA PHE A 212 12.11 6.86 14.28
C PHE A 212 13.45 6.90 13.54
N LEU A 213 13.80 8.08 13.06
CA LEU A 213 15.12 8.38 12.51
C LEU A 213 15.88 9.28 13.48
N GLN A 214 17.11 8.89 13.79
CA GLN A 214 18.10 9.70 14.50
C GLN A 214 19.38 9.79 13.68
N CYS A 215 19.74 10.98 13.19
CA CYS A 215 20.99 11.18 12.47
C CYS A 215 21.45 12.63 12.53
N PHE A 216 22.68 12.87 12.10
CA PHE A 216 23.13 14.21 11.70
C PHE A 216 23.23 14.20 10.17
N PHE A 217 22.73 15.25 9.54
CA PHE A 217 22.86 15.42 8.11
C PHE A 217 23.26 16.85 7.75
N GLN A 218 23.90 17.01 6.60
CA GLN A 218 24.31 18.29 6.03
C GLN A 218 24.09 18.26 4.53
N THR A 219 23.76 19.40 3.93
CA THR A 219 23.81 19.63 2.48
C THR A 219 24.60 20.90 2.15
N ALA A 220 24.77 21.24 0.87
CA ALA A 220 25.37 22.52 0.48
C ALA A 220 24.56 23.74 0.96
N THR A 221 23.25 23.58 1.13
CA THR A 221 22.32 24.66 1.56
C THR A 221 21.81 24.48 2.99
N THR A 222 21.95 23.28 3.57
CA THR A 222 21.55 22.95 4.94
C THR A 222 22.80 22.69 5.78
N PRO A 223 23.15 23.51 6.79
CA PRO A 223 24.28 23.24 7.67
C PRO A 223 24.06 21.94 8.46
N GLU A 224 25.12 21.40 9.07
CA GLU A 224 25.02 20.17 9.87
C GLU A 224 23.90 20.31 10.92
N THR A 225 22.91 19.44 10.80
CA THR A 225 21.65 19.49 11.55
C THR A 225 21.34 18.13 12.12
N GLN A 226 20.98 18.10 13.41
CA GLN A 226 20.48 16.89 14.05
C GLN A 226 19.01 16.64 13.66
N VAL A 227 18.72 15.42 13.24
CA VAL A 227 17.37 14.92 13.01
C VAL A 227 17.03 13.89 14.08
N SER A 228 15.89 14.08 14.74
CA SER A 228 15.31 13.11 15.66
C SER A 228 13.78 13.15 15.52
N ALA A 229 13.25 12.44 14.52
CA ALA A 229 11.85 12.54 14.12
C ALA A 229 11.22 11.17 13.84
N SER A 230 9.90 11.07 14.04
CA SER A 230 9.13 9.96 13.47
C SER A 230 9.12 10.11 11.94
N VAL A 231 9.29 9.01 11.23
CA VAL A 231 9.30 8.93 9.76
C VAL A 231 8.19 8.04 9.21
N ALA A 232 7.49 7.31 10.09
CA ALA A 232 6.27 6.59 9.79
C ALA A 232 5.48 6.33 11.09
N ASN A 233 4.16 6.55 11.04
CA ASN A 233 3.22 6.09 12.06
C ASN A 233 2.48 4.88 11.51
N ILE A 234 2.86 3.71 12.00
CA ILE A 234 2.38 2.43 11.51
C ILE A 234 1.09 2.12 12.25
N THR A 235 -0.05 2.40 11.62
CA THR A 235 -1.33 2.01 12.20
C THR A 235 -1.61 0.57 11.83
N TRP A 236 -1.95 -0.27 12.81
CA TRP A 236 -2.45 -1.60 12.52
C TRP A 236 -3.69 -1.50 11.64
N PRO A 237 -3.77 -2.25 10.53
CA PRO A 237 -5.05 -2.40 9.87
C PRO A 237 -6.00 -3.02 10.89
N GLN A 238 -7.03 -2.26 11.28
CA GLN A 238 -8.16 -2.83 12.00
C GLN A 238 -8.70 -3.93 11.10
N ILE A 239 -8.43 -5.19 11.42
CA ILE A 239 -9.14 -6.29 10.80
C ILE A 239 -10.58 -6.07 11.23
N ALA A 240 -11.42 -5.58 10.31
CA ALA A 240 -12.85 -5.52 10.56
C ALA A 240 -13.26 -6.95 10.91
N VAL A 241 -13.63 -7.17 12.19
CA VAL A 241 -14.21 -8.44 12.62
C VAL A 241 -15.39 -8.68 11.68
N PRO A 242 -15.41 -9.79 10.91
CA PRO A 242 -16.56 -10.10 10.08
C PRO A 242 -17.78 -10.04 11.00
N LYS A 243 -18.79 -9.24 10.66
CA LYS A 243 -20.08 -9.36 11.34
C LYS A 243 -20.50 -10.81 11.13
N MET A 244 -20.46 -11.62 12.18
CA MET A 244 -21.20 -12.86 12.21
C MET A 244 -22.63 -12.47 11.90
N VAL A 245 -23.11 -12.85 10.72
CA VAL A 245 -24.53 -12.95 10.49
C VAL A 245 -24.98 -13.98 11.51
N SER A 246 -25.78 -13.57 12.50
CA SER A 246 -26.32 -14.54 13.44
C SER A 246 -27.13 -15.55 12.63
N ASP A 247 -26.97 -16.83 12.96
CA ASP A 247 -27.67 -17.95 12.31
C ASP A 247 -29.20 -17.95 12.60
N ASP A 248 -29.77 -16.85 13.08
CA ASP A 248 -31.19 -16.74 13.46
C ASP A 248 -32.15 -16.70 12.25
N ALA A 249 -31.66 -16.96 11.03
CA ALA A 249 -32.49 -17.04 9.82
C ALA A 249 -32.66 -18.47 9.27
N ARG A 250 -32.34 -19.51 10.05
CA ARG A 250 -32.61 -20.90 9.67
C ARG A 250 -33.20 -21.71 10.81
N GLU A 251 -34.48 -21.50 11.09
CA GLU A 251 -35.37 -22.58 11.52
C GLU A 251 -36.83 -22.13 11.42
N GLY A 252 -37.50 -22.59 10.35
CA GLY A 252 -38.94 -22.74 10.31
C GLY A 252 -39.19 -24.23 10.14
N ASP A 253 -39.26 -24.94 11.27
CA ASP A 253 -39.67 -26.34 11.35
C ASP A 253 -41.17 -26.44 10.95
N PRO A 254 -41.56 -27.31 10.00
CA PRO A 254 -42.95 -27.44 9.55
C PRO A 254 -43.86 -28.23 10.50
N HIS A 255 -43.57 -28.25 11.80
CA HIS A 255 -44.39 -28.88 12.83
C HIS A 255 -44.78 -27.89 13.94
N ASP A 256 -45.58 -26.88 13.58
CA ASP A 256 -46.52 -26.17 14.46
C ASP A 256 -47.73 -25.68 13.64
#